data_AF-A0A8H6HKN2-F1
#
_entry.id   AF-A0A8H6HKN2-F1
#
_cell.length_a   1.000
_cell.length_b   1.000
_cell.length_c   1.000
_cell.angle_alpha   90.00
_cell.angle_beta   90.00
_cell.angle_gamma   90.00
#
_symmetry.space_group_name_H-M   'P 1'
#
loop_
_entity.id
_entity.type
_entity.pdbx_description
1 polymer ?
#
loop_
_entity_poly.entity_id
_entity_poly.type
_entity_poly.pdbx_seq_one_letter_code
_entity_poly.pdbx_strand_id
1 'polypeptide(L)'
;MSVEAPPTPMSVQDLKRVKNSIIRNPVAKTALSRDAAFMRSLVECVDVASVGGTVGNEIRVEAAHIVTSLSFGSESTLETLLRLQTPRILVFALSQFTLTDPLPLRSAYARSLRAIVASVAEIVGPSEYGLRPPRRTSSTTHR
;
A
#
# COMPACT_ATOMS: atom_id res chain seq x y z
N MET A 1 -11.34 23.94 23.11
CA MET A 1 -10.97 22.73 22.35
C MET A 1 -11.71 22.81 21.03
N SER A 2 -11.05 23.32 19.98
CA SER A 2 -11.67 23.43 18.66
C SER A 2 -11.72 22.04 18.05
N VAL A 3 -12.92 21.53 17.83
CA VAL A 3 -13.14 20.27 17.10
C VAL A 3 -12.85 20.58 15.64
N GLU A 4 -11.66 20.20 15.18
CA GLU A 4 -11.31 20.24 13.76
C GLU A 4 -12.28 19.34 13.01
N ALA A 5 -13.03 19.90 12.05
CA ALA A 5 -13.98 19.14 11.26
C ALA A 5 -13.24 17.97 10.57
N PRO A 6 -13.83 16.77 10.51
CA PRO A 6 -13.16 15.63 9.89
C PRO A 6 -12.80 16.00 8.45
N PRO A 7 -11.55 15.74 8.01
CA PRO A 7 -11.12 16.04 6.66
C PRO A 7 -12.06 15.33 5.68
N THR A 8 -12.56 16.08 4.70
CA THR A 8 -13.48 15.53 3.71
C THR A 8 -12.75 14.43 2.92
N PRO A 9 -13.24 13.18 2.91
CA PRO A 9 -12.57 12.10 2.19
C PRO A 9 -12.51 12.42 0.70
N MET A 10 -11.42 12.03 0.05
CA MET A 10 -11.22 12.25 -1.39
C MET A 10 -12.36 11.61 -2.19
N SER A 11 -12.84 12.30 -3.23
CA SER A 11 -13.89 11.74 -4.08
C SER A 11 -13.36 10.57 -4.92
N VAL A 12 -14.26 9.66 -5.31
CA VAL A 12 -13.93 8.55 -6.24
C VAL A 12 -13.35 9.08 -7.55
N GLN A 13 -13.85 10.21 -8.05
CA GLN A 13 -13.39 10.80 -9.30
C GLN A 13 -11.95 11.32 -9.18
N ASP A 14 -11.60 11.93 -8.05
CA ASP A 14 -10.24 12.42 -7.79
C ASP A 14 -9.26 11.25 -7.68
N LEU A 15 -9.65 10.20 -6.94
CA LEU A 15 -8.84 8.98 -6.82
C LEU A 15 -8.63 8.31 -8.19
N LYS A 16 -9.65 8.26 -9.06
CA LYS A 16 -9.50 7.74 -10.42
C LYS A 16 -8.53 8.56 -11.26
N ARG A 17 -8.59 9.90 -11.16
CA ARG A 17 -7.63 10.79 -11.86
C ARG A 17 -6.20 10.54 -11.37
N VAL A 18 -6.01 10.48 -10.06
CA VAL A 18 -4.70 10.19 -9.46
C VAL A 18 -4.18 8.81 -9.88
N LYS A 19 -5.01 7.77 -9.80
CA LYS A 19 -4.65 6.43 -10.26
C LYS A 19 -4.13 6.44 -11.69
N ASN A 20 -4.84 7.11 -12.59
CA ASN A 20 -4.47 7.19 -14.00
C ASN A 20 -3.16 7.97 -14.22
N SER A 21 -2.84 8.96 -13.38
CA SER A 21 -1.59 9.72 -13.50
C SER A 21 -0.36 8.95 -13.00
N ILE A 22 -0.53 8.00 -12.08
CA ILE A 22 0.59 7.22 -11.49
C ILE A 22 0.84 5.87 -12.13
N ILE A 23 -0.15 5.29 -12.81
CA ILE A 23 0.03 3.99 -13.48
C ILE A 23 1.16 4.12 -14.51
N ARG A 24 2.20 3.30 -14.34
CA ARG A 24 3.40 3.27 -15.18
C ARG A 24 4.17 4.60 -15.25
N ASN A 25 3.97 5.50 -14.29
CA ASN A 25 4.68 6.78 -14.20
C ASN A 25 5.46 6.91 -12.87
N PRO A 26 6.73 6.47 -12.84
CA PRO A 26 7.57 6.50 -11.62
C PRO A 26 7.78 7.92 -11.07
N VAL A 27 7.84 8.93 -11.94
CA VAL A 27 8.01 10.33 -11.56
C VAL A 27 6.79 10.83 -10.81
N ALA A 28 5.58 10.56 -11.33
CA ALA A 28 4.34 10.94 -10.67
C ALA A 28 4.16 10.23 -9.32
N LYS A 29 4.52 8.95 -9.21
CA LYS A 29 4.51 8.22 -7.93
C LYS A 29 5.41 8.91 -6.89
N THR A 30 6.62 9.27 -7.29
CA THR A 30 7.61 9.93 -6.41
C THR A 30 7.16 11.33 -6.00
N ALA A 31 6.52 12.08 -6.91
CA ALA A 31 5.98 13.39 -6.59
C ALA A 31 4.86 13.29 -5.54
N LEU A 32 3.92 12.36 -5.74
CA LEU A 32 2.80 12.17 -4.82
C LEU A 32 3.23 11.62 -3.45
N SER A 33 4.26 10.78 -3.39
CA SER A 33 4.75 10.26 -2.11
C SER A 33 5.44 11.30 -1.24
N ARG A 34 5.83 12.44 -1.81
CA ARG A 34 6.33 13.62 -1.09
C ARG A 34 5.23 14.54 -0.60
N ASP A 35 4.01 14.42 -1.14
CA ASP A 35 2.85 15.16 -0.66
C ASP A 35 2.28 14.47 0.59
N ALA A 36 2.72 14.94 1.76
CA ALA A 36 2.31 14.37 3.04
C ALA A 36 0.81 14.54 3.32
N ALA A 37 0.17 15.60 2.81
CA ALA A 37 -1.26 15.81 2.98
C ALA A 37 -2.04 14.79 2.15
N PHE A 38 -1.69 14.65 0.87
CA PHE A 38 -2.27 13.63 0.00
C PHE A 38 -2.09 12.22 0.57
N MET A 39 -0.88 11.85 1.01
CA MET A 39 -0.61 10.51 1.53
C MET A 39 -1.43 10.20 2.79
N ARG A 40 -1.62 11.18 3.69
CA ARG A 40 -2.50 11.02 4.86
C ARG A 40 -3.95 10.80 4.44
N SER A 41 -4.49 11.68 3.59
CA SER A 41 -5.87 11.56 3.10
C SER A 41 -6.11 10.27 2.31
N LEU A 42 -5.11 9.79 1.56
CA LEU A 42 -5.17 8.51 0.87
C LEU A 42 -5.29 7.35 1.86
N VAL A 43 -4.49 7.35 2.93
CA VAL A 43 -4.52 6.29 3.95
C VAL A 43 -5.82 6.35 4.77
N GLU A 44 -6.32 7.55 5.05
CA GLU A 44 -7.66 7.74 5.66
C GLU A 44 -8.78 7.14 4.78
N CYS A 45 -8.67 7.26 3.45
CA CYS A 45 -9.62 6.63 2.52
C CYS A 45 -9.56 5.09 2.54
N VAL A 46 -8.49 4.49 3.07
CA VAL A 46 -8.36 3.03 3.27
C VAL A 46 -8.84 2.59 4.65
N ASP A 47 -8.98 3.51 5.60
CA ASP A 47 -9.46 3.15 6.94
C ASP A 47 -10.96 2.82 6.92
N VAL A 48 -11.32 1.69 7.54
CA VAL A 48 -12.70 1.21 7.68
C VAL A 48 -13.53 2.19 8.51
N ALA A 49 -12.91 2.84 9.50
CA ALA A 49 -13.59 3.75 10.40
C ALA A 49 -13.98 5.08 9.73
N SER A 50 -13.32 5.43 8.62
CA SER A 50 -13.43 6.75 8.01
C SER A 50 -14.50 6.86 6.93
N VAL A 51 -14.88 5.75 6.28
CA VAL A 51 -15.80 5.79 5.14
C VAL A 51 -16.82 4.65 5.17
N GLY A 52 -18.08 4.99 5.44
CA GLY A 52 -19.22 4.05 5.47
C GLY A 52 -20.03 4.02 4.16
N GLY A 53 -20.77 2.93 3.95
CA GLY A 53 -21.72 2.78 2.85
C GLY A 53 -21.13 2.33 1.50
N THR A 54 -21.98 2.20 0.49
CA THR A 54 -21.62 1.71 -0.86
C THR A 54 -20.61 2.62 -1.57
N VAL A 55 -20.84 3.94 -1.53
CA VAL A 55 -19.89 4.94 -2.05
C VAL A 55 -18.57 4.86 -1.32
N GLY A 56 -18.61 4.60 -0.01
CA GLY A 56 -17.40 4.40 0.79
C GLY A 56 -16.59 3.19 0.35
N ASN A 57 -17.25 2.10 -0.03
CA ASN A 57 -16.56 0.92 -0.58
C ASN A 57 -15.84 1.23 -1.91
N GLU A 58 -16.42 2.07 -2.78
CA GLU A 58 -15.76 2.49 -4.02
C GLU A 58 -14.51 3.34 -3.76
N ILE A 59 -14.61 4.31 -2.84
CA ILE A 59 -13.47 5.13 -2.39
C ILE A 59 -12.36 4.22 -1.86
N ARG A 60 -12.71 3.29 -0.98
CA ARG A 60 -11.78 2.34 -0.35
C ARG A 60 -11.10 1.42 -1.37
N VAL A 61 -11.85 0.95 -2.38
CA VAL A 61 -11.30 0.15 -3.49
C VAL A 61 -10.28 0.96 -4.29
N GLU A 62 -10.63 2.18 -4.69
CA GLU A 62 -9.73 3.00 -5.51
C GLU A 62 -8.49 3.46 -4.75
N ALA A 63 -8.65 3.82 -3.47
CA ALA A 63 -7.53 4.14 -2.59
C ALA A 63 -6.58 2.94 -2.44
N ALA A 64 -7.11 1.73 -2.21
CA ALA A 64 -6.30 0.52 -2.11
C ALA A 64 -5.54 0.21 -3.43
N HIS A 65 -6.14 0.49 -4.60
CA HIS A 65 -5.43 0.37 -5.88
C HIS A 65 -4.30 1.38 -6.03
N ILE A 66 -4.50 2.62 -5.57
CA ILE A 66 -3.43 3.63 -5.56
C ILE A 66 -2.29 3.20 -4.64
N VAL A 67 -2.59 2.74 -3.43
CA VAL A 67 -1.58 2.20 -2.49
C VAL A 67 -0.81 1.04 -3.11
N THR A 68 -1.50 0.11 -3.78
CA THR A 68 -0.85 -0.99 -4.51
C THR A 68 0.15 -0.46 -5.54
N SER A 69 -0.25 0.56 -6.33
CA SER A 69 0.62 1.17 -7.34
C SER A 69 1.82 1.89 -6.72
N LEU A 70 1.61 2.62 -5.62
CA LEU A 70 2.64 3.34 -4.88
C LEU A 70 3.64 2.41 -4.19
N SER A 71 3.21 1.20 -3.80
CA SER A 71 4.09 0.21 -3.16
C SER A 71 5.22 -0.20 -4.11
N PHE A 72 4.94 -0.34 -5.40
CA PHE A 72 5.94 -0.52 -6.47
C PHE A 72 6.61 0.81 -6.90
N GLY A 73 6.72 1.77 -5.99
CA GLY A 73 7.36 3.06 -6.20
C GLY A 73 8.81 3.05 -5.73
N SER A 74 9.33 4.24 -5.38
CA SER A 74 10.63 4.38 -4.73
C SER A 74 10.61 3.84 -3.29
N GLU A 75 11.78 3.52 -2.73
CA GLU A 75 11.92 3.17 -1.31
C GLU A 75 11.33 4.23 -0.37
N SER A 76 11.53 5.52 -0.70
CA SER A 76 10.93 6.64 0.04
C SER A 76 9.40 6.62 0.03
N THR A 77 8.78 6.10 -1.04
CA THR A 77 7.33 5.96 -1.11
C THR A 77 6.84 4.87 -0.17
N LEU A 78 7.55 3.74 -0.16
CA LEU A 78 7.27 2.66 0.77
C LEU A 78 7.45 3.12 2.21
N GLU A 79 8.53 3.83 2.51
CA GLU A 79 8.80 4.38 3.84
C GLU A 79 7.64 5.25 4.33
N THR A 80 7.11 6.15 3.49
CA THR A 80 5.94 6.96 3.83
C THR A 80 4.72 6.10 4.15
N LEU A 81 4.42 5.06 3.36
CA LEU A 81 3.30 4.14 3.63
C LEU A 81 3.49 3.38 4.96
N LEU A 82 4.71 2.97 5.28
CA LEU A 82 5.03 2.30 6.53
C LEU A 82 4.86 3.25 7.73
N ARG A 83 5.36 4.49 7.64
CA ARG A 83 5.21 5.50 8.70
C ARG A 83 3.74 5.85 8.96
N LEU A 84 2.91 5.84 7.92
CA LEU A 84 1.46 6.04 8.04
C LEU A 84 0.70 4.77 8.49
N GLN A 85 1.41 3.72 8.91
CA GLN A 85 0.84 2.47 9.40
C GLN A 85 -0.11 1.79 8.40
N THR A 86 0.06 2.02 7.10
CA THR A 86 -0.81 1.46 6.06
C THR A 86 -0.92 -0.07 6.13
N PRO A 87 0.15 -0.86 6.39
CA PRO A 87 0.02 -2.31 6.55
C PRO A 87 -0.90 -2.71 7.71
N ARG A 88 -0.78 -2.03 8.85
CA ARG A 88 -1.61 -2.30 10.04
C ARG A 88 -3.08 -2.01 9.74
N ILE A 89 -3.37 -0.89 9.08
CA ILE A 89 -4.73 -0.52 8.67
C ILE A 89 -5.31 -1.58 7.73
N LEU A 90 -4.55 -2.03 6.73
CA LEU A 90 -4.98 -3.08 5.80
C LEU A 90 -5.23 -4.41 6.50
N VAL A 91 -4.34 -4.85 7.39
CA VAL A 91 -4.51 -6.10 8.18
C VAL A 91 -5.74 -6.02 9.07
N PHE A 92 -5.92 -4.89 9.77
CA PHE A 92 -7.09 -4.68 10.61
C PHE A 92 -8.38 -4.69 9.77
N ALA A 93 -8.42 -3.98 8.64
CA ALA A 93 -9.57 -3.99 7.76
C ALA A 93 -9.90 -5.40 7.22
N LEU A 94 -8.88 -6.16 6.82
CA LEU A 94 -9.05 -7.54 6.35
C LEU A 94 -9.59 -8.46 7.44
N SER A 95 -9.25 -8.24 8.72
CA SER A 95 -9.77 -9.05 9.83
C SER A 95 -11.24 -8.75 10.16
N GLN A 96 -11.75 -7.59 9.76
CA GLN A 96 -13.14 -7.21 9.94
C GLN A 96 -14.03 -7.65 8.77
N PHE A 97 -13.47 -8.03 7.62
CA PHE A 97 -14.27 -8.45 6.47
C PHE A 97 -14.98 -9.78 6.71
N THR A 98 -16.23 -9.81 6.28
CA THR A 98 -17.16 -10.93 6.33
C THR A 98 -17.41 -11.52 4.94
N LEU A 99 -18.18 -12.60 4.86
CA LEU A 99 -18.56 -13.21 3.59
C LEU A 99 -19.53 -12.33 2.78
N THR A 100 -20.22 -11.38 3.42
CA THR A 100 -21.17 -10.47 2.76
C THR A 100 -20.49 -9.24 2.17
N ASP A 101 -19.22 -8.96 2.54
CA ASP A 101 -18.49 -7.83 2.00
C ASP A 101 -18.17 -8.01 0.50
N PRO A 102 -18.20 -6.92 -0.29
CA PRO A 102 -17.96 -7.01 -1.72
C PRO A 102 -16.61 -7.64 -2.04
N LEU A 103 -16.62 -8.67 -2.90
CA LEU A 103 -15.39 -9.33 -3.37
C LEU A 103 -14.35 -8.35 -3.95
N PRO A 104 -14.72 -7.30 -4.72
CA PRO A 104 -13.75 -6.32 -5.21
C PRO A 104 -13.00 -5.60 -4.09
N LEU A 105 -13.69 -5.23 -3.00
CA LEU A 105 -13.12 -4.55 -1.85
C LEU A 105 -12.11 -5.45 -1.12
N ARG A 106 -12.53 -6.66 -0.77
CA ARG A 106 -11.67 -7.66 -0.11
C ARG A 106 -10.42 -7.95 -0.94
N SER A 107 -10.60 -8.10 -2.25
CA SER A 107 -9.50 -8.38 -3.18
C SER A 107 -8.54 -7.19 -3.32
N ALA A 108 -9.04 -5.96 -3.36
CA ALA A 108 -8.21 -4.76 -3.45
C ALA A 108 -7.31 -4.61 -2.21
N TYR A 109 -7.85 -4.86 -1.01
CA TYR A 109 -7.09 -4.77 0.25
C TYR A 109 -6.03 -5.86 0.34
N ALA A 110 -6.40 -7.11 0.03
CA ALA A 110 -5.44 -8.22 0.03
C ALA A 110 -4.30 -7.99 -0.97
N ARG A 111 -4.59 -7.47 -2.17
CA ARG A 111 -3.57 -7.12 -3.15
C ARG A 111 -2.67 -5.97 -2.69
N SER A 112 -3.25 -4.95 -2.08
CA SER A 112 -2.52 -3.81 -1.52
C SER A 112 -1.54 -4.26 -0.43
N LEU A 113 -2.01 -5.08 0.52
CA LEU A 113 -1.17 -5.62 1.59
C LEU A 113 -0.04 -6.48 1.00
N ARG A 114 -0.36 -7.37 0.05
CA ARG A 114 0.64 -8.20 -0.63
C ARG A 114 1.70 -7.33 -1.31
N ALA A 115 1.31 -6.26 -1.99
CA ALA A 115 2.25 -5.37 -2.68
C ALA A 115 3.20 -4.70 -1.70
N ILE A 116 2.71 -4.16 -0.58
CA ILE A 116 3.57 -3.58 0.46
C ILE A 116 4.56 -4.61 1.00
N VAL A 117 4.07 -5.81 1.38
CA VAL A 117 4.93 -6.87 1.93
C VAL A 117 5.98 -7.31 0.92
N ALA A 118 5.62 -7.45 -0.35
CA ALA A 118 6.57 -7.78 -1.41
C ALA A 118 7.65 -6.70 -1.56
N SER A 119 7.26 -5.42 -1.57
CA SER A 119 8.21 -4.31 -1.66
C SER A 119 9.15 -4.22 -0.46
N VAL A 120 8.65 -4.50 0.76
CA VAL A 120 9.50 -4.62 1.96
C VAL A 120 10.51 -5.75 1.79
N ALA A 121 10.05 -6.92 1.36
CA ALA A 121 10.92 -8.07 1.14
C ALA A 121 12.00 -7.73 0.10
N GLU A 122 11.63 -7.16 -1.04
CA GLU A 122 12.55 -6.76 -2.10
C GLU A 122 13.68 -5.82 -1.63
N ILE A 123 13.36 -4.85 -0.75
CA ILE A 123 14.37 -3.94 -0.17
C ILE A 123 15.29 -4.67 0.80
N VAL A 124 14.72 -5.53 1.65
CA VAL A 124 15.50 -6.33 2.62
C VAL A 124 16.44 -7.31 1.90
N GLY A 125 15.98 -7.86 0.78
CA GLY A 125 16.78 -8.65 -0.14
C GLY A 125 17.14 -10.07 0.34
N PRO A 126 17.68 -10.92 -0.55
CA PRO A 126 17.94 -12.34 -0.25
C PRO A 126 18.96 -12.61 0.85
N SER A 127 19.88 -11.68 1.10
CA SER A 127 20.91 -11.79 2.14
C SER A 127 20.32 -11.96 3.53
N GLU A 128 19.19 -11.31 3.79
CA GLU A 128 18.50 -11.33 5.07
C GLU A 128 17.43 -12.43 5.15
N TYR A 129 17.09 -13.08 4.03
CA TYR A 129 16.13 -14.20 4.03
C TYR A 129 16.70 -15.48 4.67
N GLY A 130 17.98 -15.49 5.04
CA GLY A 130 18.67 -16.70 5.50
C GLY A 130 18.89 -17.74 4.40
N LEU A 131 18.54 -17.42 3.15
CA LEU A 131 18.70 -18.29 1.98
C LEU A 131 20.12 -18.15 1.43
N ARG A 132 21.13 -18.60 2.20
CA ARG A 132 22.50 -18.68 1.67
C ARG A 132 22.53 -19.71 0.53
N PRO A 133 23.09 -19.39 -0.65
CA PRO A 133 23.42 -20.42 -1.64
C PRO A 133 24.32 -21.47 -0.97
N PRO A 134 24.17 -22.78 -1.27
CA PRO A 134 25.09 -23.78 -0.75
C PRO A 134 26.51 -23.32 -1.09
N ARG A 135 27.33 -23.21 -0.04
CA ARG A 135 28.73 -22.79 -0.16
C ARG A 135 29.37 -23.75 -1.16
N ARG A 136 29.75 -23.26 -2.35
CA ARG A 136 30.52 -24.06 -3.30
C ARG A 136 31.81 -24.42 -2.60
N THR A 137 31.88 -25.64 -2.07
CA THR A 137 33.13 -26.21 -1.61
C THR A 137 33.98 -26.36 -2.86
N SER A 138 34.91 -25.44 -3.07
CA SER A 138 36.02 -25.65 -3.99
C SER A 138 36.81 -26.83 -3.43
N SER A 139 36.53 -28.03 -3.91
CA SER A 139 37.41 -29.17 -3.73
C SER A 139 38.71 -28.85 -4.48
N THR A 140 39.66 -28.25 -3.77
CA THR A 140 41.05 -28.14 -4.21
C THR A 140 41.62 -29.55 -4.26
N THR A 141 41.56 -30.18 -5.43
CA THR A 141 42.33 -31.38 -5.72
C THR A 141 43.78 -30.95 -5.91
N HIS A 142 44.57 -31.13 -4.85
CA HIS A 142 46.03 -31.08 -4.92
C HIS A 142 46.52 -32.21 -5.84
N ARG A 143 47.36 -31.88 -6.82
CA ARG A 143 48.20 -32.82 -7.54
C ARG A 143 49.64 -32.34 -7.49
#